data_AF-A0A453RE14-F1
#
_entry.id   AF-A0A453RE14-F1
#
_cell.length_a   1.000
_cell.length_b   1.000
_cell.length_c   1.000
_cell.angle_alpha   90.00
_cell.angle_beta   90.00
_cell.angle_gamma   90.00
#
_symmetry.space_group_name_H-M   'P 1'
#
loop_
_entity.id
_entity.type
_entity.pdbx_description
1 polymer ?
#
loop_
_entity_poly.entity_id
_entity_poly.type
_entity_poly.pdbx_seq_one_letter_code
_entity_poly.pdbx_strand_id
1 'polypeptide(L)'
;MIRLQTYAVFSLLATITSVYYAFSSREQFYPAMVYLSTSKICFVLLLNTGLVAMCVAWQLVKRVFLGTLREAEVERLNEQSWREVVEILFAVTIFRQDFSVSFLAMVAALLLVKALHWLAQKRVEYIETTPSVPMLSHIRIVSFMLFLLVVDCLFLANSLGSLIQKREASVAIFFSFEYMILATSTVSTFVKYVFYVSDMLAEGQWENKAVYTFYLELISDLVHLSLYMLFFIAIFL
;
A
#
# COMPACT_ATOMS: atom_id res chain seq x y z
N MET A 1 10.83 -8.58 23.68
CA MET A 1 10.11 -8.52 22.39
C MET A 1 10.89 -9.34 21.37
N ILE A 2 10.27 -10.35 20.75
CA ILE A 2 10.90 -11.19 19.72
C ILE A 2 11.26 -10.29 18.53
N ARG A 3 12.52 -10.33 18.06
CA ARG A 3 12.92 -9.55 16.88
C ARG A 3 12.20 -10.12 15.65
N LEU A 4 11.74 -9.24 14.75
CA LEU A 4 11.02 -9.67 13.54
C LEU A 4 11.82 -10.71 12.72
N GLN A 5 13.15 -10.63 12.75
CA GLN A 5 14.04 -11.61 12.10
C GLN A 5 13.91 -13.01 12.70
N THR A 6 13.91 -13.15 14.03
CA THR A 6 13.79 -14.48 14.66
C THR A 6 12.40 -15.04 14.43
N TYR A 7 11.36 -14.21 14.52
CA TYR A 7 9.99 -14.60 14.17
C TYR A 7 9.88 -15.11 12.73
N ALA A 8 10.45 -14.39 11.77
CA ALA A 8 10.43 -14.77 10.36
C ALA A 8 11.14 -16.12 10.13
N VAL A 9 12.31 -16.32 10.74
CA VAL A 9 13.06 -17.59 10.63
C VAL A 9 12.27 -18.76 11.20
N PHE A 10 11.71 -18.63 12.40
CA PHE A 10 10.90 -19.70 12.99
C PHE A 10 9.65 -20.02 12.17
N SER A 11 8.96 -18.99 11.65
CA SER A 11 7.80 -19.15 10.78
C SER A 11 8.14 -19.90 9.49
N LEU A 12 9.24 -19.52 8.82
CA LEU A 12 9.71 -20.18 7.61
C LEU A 12 10.15 -21.62 7.86
N LEU A 13 10.83 -21.89 8.97
CA LEU A 13 11.22 -23.27 9.34
C LEU A 13 9.99 -24.14 9.60
N ALA A 14 8.98 -23.61 10.29
CA ALA A 14 7.74 -24.32 10.55
C ALA A 14 7.00 -24.68 9.25
N THR A 15 7.03 -23.80 8.25
CA THR A 15 6.35 -24.04 6.97
C THR A 15 7.13 -24.95 6.05
N ILE A 16 8.46 -24.84 6.01
CA ILE A 16 9.30 -25.80 5.31
C ILE A 16 9.10 -27.21 5.89
N THR A 17 9.01 -27.34 7.21
CA THR A 17 8.79 -28.63 7.88
C THR A 17 7.42 -29.22 7.54
N SER A 18 6.35 -28.41 7.56
CA SER A 18 5.00 -28.89 7.24
C SER A 18 4.84 -29.27 5.76
N VAL A 19 5.45 -28.50 4.87
CA VAL A 19 5.53 -28.81 3.42
C VAL A 19 6.30 -30.12 3.23
N TYR A 20 7.48 -30.26 3.82
CA TYR A 20 8.29 -31.47 3.72
C TYR A 20 7.54 -32.71 4.22
N TYR A 21 6.87 -32.61 5.38
CA TYR A 21 6.06 -33.70 5.92
C TYR A 21 4.92 -34.12 4.97
N ALA A 22 4.24 -33.16 4.36
CA ALA A 22 3.14 -33.44 3.44
C ALA A 22 3.61 -34.15 2.16
N PHE A 23 4.75 -33.73 1.59
CA PHE A 23 5.33 -34.36 0.41
C PHE A 23 5.92 -35.74 0.73
N SER A 24 6.60 -35.90 1.87
CA SER A 24 7.16 -37.18 2.28
C SER A 24 6.09 -38.22 2.61
N SER A 25 4.90 -37.81 3.08
CA SER A 25 3.84 -38.74 3.45
C SER A 25 2.97 -39.19 2.28
N ARG A 26 2.87 -38.36 1.22
CA ARG A 26 1.87 -38.57 0.15
C ARG A 26 2.45 -38.85 -1.23
N GLU A 27 3.78 -38.68 -1.41
CA GLU A 27 4.62 -38.92 -2.61
C GLU A 27 4.16 -38.24 -3.92
N GLN A 28 2.85 -38.19 -4.18
CA GLN A 28 2.20 -37.54 -5.29
C GLN A 28 1.88 -36.06 -4.97
N PHE A 29 2.05 -35.20 -5.98
CA PHE A 29 1.86 -33.75 -5.86
C PHE A 29 0.42 -33.35 -5.48
N TYR A 30 -0.58 -33.93 -6.15
CA TYR A 30 -1.97 -33.52 -5.95
C TYR A 30 -2.50 -33.82 -4.54
N PRO A 31 -2.35 -35.05 -3.98
CA PRO A 31 -2.76 -35.33 -2.61
C PRO A 31 -2.00 -34.53 -1.55
N ALA A 32 -0.73 -34.18 -1.80
CA ALA A 32 0.05 -33.31 -0.93
C ALA A 32 -0.52 -31.88 -0.91
N MET A 33 -0.78 -31.27 -2.07
CA MET A 33 -1.37 -29.92 -2.15
C MET A 33 -2.76 -29.85 -1.50
N VAL A 34 -3.60 -30.87 -1.69
CA VAL A 34 -4.91 -30.95 -1.02
C VAL A 34 -4.76 -31.04 0.50
N TYR A 35 -3.73 -31.73 1.01
CA TYR A 35 -3.47 -31.76 2.46
C TYR A 35 -3.10 -30.39 3.00
N LEU A 36 -2.21 -29.66 2.31
CA LEU A 36 -1.80 -28.32 2.74
C LEU A 36 -2.98 -27.34 2.77
N SER A 37 -3.91 -27.43 1.80
CA SER A 37 -5.07 -26.53 1.73
C SER A 37 -6.19 -26.94 2.68
N THR A 38 -6.34 -28.22 2.99
CA THR A 38 -7.46 -28.73 3.82
C THR A 38 -7.11 -28.76 5.31
N SER A 39 -5.84 -29.02 5.65
CA SER A 39 -5.42 -29.09 7.04
C SER A 39 -5.36 -27.70 7.68
N LYS A 40 -6.17 -27.46 8.71
CA LYS A 40 -6.26 -26.16 9.42
C LYS A 40 -4.88 -25.65 9.88
N ILE A 41 -4.02 -26.55 10.37
CA ILE A 41 -2.69 -26.19 10.90
C ILE A 41 -1.76 -25.77 9.75
N CYS A 42 -1.70 -26.55 8.68
CA CYS A 42 -0.87 -26.23 7.51
C CYS A 42 -1.34 -24.93 6.86
N PHE A 43 -2.66 -24.76 6.78
CA PHE A 43 -3.28 -23.57 6.24
C PHE A 43 -2.90 -22.30 7.02
N VAL A 44 -2.98 -22.33 8.36
CA VAL A 44 -2.56 -21.20 9.23
C VAL A 44 -1.06 -20.90 9.09
N LEU A 45 -0.23 -21.95 9.00
CA LEU A 45 1.22 -21.80 8.78
C LEU A 45 1.52 -21.10 7.45
N LEU A 46 0.82 -21.46 6.38
CA LEU A 46 0.95 -20.81 5.07
C LEU A 46 0.51 -19.34 5.12
N LEU A 47 -0.61 -19.03 5.77
CA LEU A 47 -1.05 -17.65 5.97
C LEU A 47 -0.02 -16.82 6.74
N ASN A 48 0.57 -17.39 7.79
CA ASN A 48 1.61 -16.73 8.56
C ASN A 48 2.86 -16.45 7.71
N THR A 49 3.22 -17.37 6.81
CA THR A 49 4.32 -17.13 5.85
C THR A 49 3.99 -15.97 4.92
N GLY A 50 2.74 -15.86 4.47
CA GLY A 50 2.27 -14.71 3.69
C GLY A 50 2.44 -13.39 4.44
N LEU A 51 2.07 -13.34 5.72
CA LEU A 51 2.29 -12.15 6.56
C LEU A 51 3.77 -11.81 6.74
N VAL A 52 4.62 -12.83 6.96
CA VAL A 52 6.08 -12.64 7.04
C VAL A 52 6.62 -12.07 5.73
N ALA A 53 6.16 -12.57 4.58
CA ALA A 53 6.56 -12.06 3.27
C ALA A 53 6.19 -10.58 3.09
N MET A 54 4.99 -10.17 3.52
CA MET A 54 4.58 -8.76 3.52
C MET A 54 5.47 -7.91 4.44
N CYS A 55 5.81 -8.38 5.64
CA CYS A 55 6.72 -7.68 6.55
C CYS A 55 8.14 -7.56 5.96
N VAL A 56 8.62 -8.57 5.25
CA VAL A 56 9.92 -8.52 4.57
C VAL A 56 9.88 -7.53 3.41
N ALA A 57 8.80 -7.52 2.61
CA ALA A 57 8.60 -6.54 1.54
C ALA A 57 8.61 -5.11 2.08
N TRP A 58 7.90 -4.85 3.19
CA TRP A 58 7.94 -3.58 3.91
C TRP A 58 9.38 -3.18 4.28
N GLN A 59 10.14 -4.09 4.89
CA GLN A 59 11.52 -3.81 5.29
C GLN A 59 12.42 -3.53 4.08
N LEU A 60 12.21 -4.23 2.97
CA LEU A 60 12.98 -4.03 1.75
C LEU A 60 12.72 -2.65 1.18
N VAL A 61 11.45 -2.27 0.97
CA VAL A 61 11.07 -0.94 0.47
C VAL A 61 11.59 0.16 1.40
N LYS A 62 11.41 -0.01 2.72
CA LYS A 62 11.97 0.90 3.73
C LYS A 62 13.48 1.06 3.57
N ARG A 63 14.23 -0.04 3.47
CA ARG A 63 15.71 0.02 3.39
C ARG A 63 16.20 0.64 2.09
N VAL A 64 15.55 0.34 0.97
CA VAL A 64 15.97 0.81 -0.36
C VAL A 64 15.68 2.31 -0.52
N PHE A 65 14.48 2.77 -0.16
CA PHE A 65 14.03 4.13 -0.47
C PHE A 65 14.09 5.10 0.73
N LEU A 66 13.71 4.65 1.93
CA LEU A 66 13.42 5.53 3.07
C LEU A 66 14.55 5.58 4.13
N GLY A 67 15.33 4.51 4.26
CA GLY A 67 16.37 4.37 5.29
C GLY A 67 15.79 4.28 6.71
N THR A 68 16.23 5.17 7.59
CA THR A 68 15.79 5.23 8.99
C THR A 68 14.54 6.08 9.13
N LEU A 69 13.44 5.48 9.61
CA LEU A 69 12.22 6.20 9.94
C LEU A 69 12.42 7.12 11.13
N ARG A 70 11.76 8.27 11.08
CA ARG A 70 11.75 9.28 12.15
C ARG A 70 10.51 9.15 13.00
N GLU A 71 10.56 9.69 14.21
CA GLU A 71 9.46 9.60 15.17
C GLU A 71 8.17 10.19 14.60
N ALA A 72 8.22 11.37 13.97
CA ALA A 72 7.07 12.00 13.32
C ALA A 72 6.43 11.14 12.20
N GLU A 73 7.24 10.34 11.50
CA GLU A 73 6.73 9.43 10.47
C GLU A 73 6.05 8.21 11.08
N VAL A 74 6.60 7.68 12.18
CA VAL A 74 6.03 6.55 12.91
C VAL A 74 4.73 6.94 13.59
N GLU A 75 4.67 8.13 14.18
CA GLU A 75 3.47 8.67 14.82
C GLU A 75 2.33 8.85 13.79
N ARG A 76 2.63 9.53 12.67
CA ARG A 76 1.67 9.70 11.58
C ARG A 76 1.17 8.36 11.02
N LEU A 77 2.07 7.39 10.88
CA LEU A 77 1.74 6.05 10.41
C LEU A 77 0.78 5.34 11.39
N ASN A 78 1.08 5.40 12.69
CA ASN A 78 0.25 4.79 13.72
C ASN A 78 -1.16 5.38 13.74
N GLU A 79 -1.27 6.71 13.77
CA GLU A 79 -2.55 7.42 13.77
C GLU A 79 -3.41 7.08 12.56
N GLN A 80 -2.81 7.09 11.37
CA GLN A 80 -3.55 6.83 10.13
C GLN A 80 -3.90 5.35 9.99
N SER A 81 -3.00 4.44 10.38
CA SER A 81 -3.24 3.01 10.29
C SER A 81 -4.49 2.57 11.07
N TRP A 82 -4.70 3.11 12.27
CA TRP A 82 -5.88 2.77 13.06
C TRP A 82 -7.17 3.26 12.41
N ARG A 83 -7.17 4.50 11.88
CA ARG A 83 -8.34 5.06 11.17
C ARG A 83 -8.72 4.22 9.96
N GLU A 84 -7.72 3.78 9.21
CA GLU A 84 -7.91 3.07 7.93
C GLU A 84 -8.35 1.63 8.14
N VAL A 85 -7.87 0.99 9.21
CA VAL A 85 -8.41 -0.29 9.65
C VAL A 85 -9.90 -0.16 9.97
N VAL A 86 -10.31 0.89 10.67
CA VAL A 86 -11.73 1.13 10.98
C VAL A 86 -12.54 1.37 9.70
N GLU A 87 -12.04 2.16 8.76
CA GLU A 87 -12.70 2.42 7.47
C GLU A 87 -12.89 1.14 6.63
N ILE A 88 -11.86 0.30 6.55
CA ILE A 88 -11.94 -0.99 5.86
C ILE A 88 -12.96 -1.90 6.54
N LEU A 89 -12.99 -1.94 7.89
CA LEU A 89 -13.98 -2.71 8.63
C LEU A 89 -15.41 -2.24 8.33
N PHE A 90 -15.64 -0.93 8.25
CA PHE A 90 -16.92 -0.38 7.79
C PHE A 90 -17.25 -0.82 6.37
N ALA A 91 -16.30 -0.73 5.43
CA ALA A 91 -16.50 -1.19 4.06
C ALA A 91 -16.88 -2.68 4.00
N VAL A 92 -16.22 -3.55 4.78
CA VAL A 92 -16.55 -4.99 4.86
C VAL A 92 -18.00 -5.19 5.28
N THR A 93 -18.48 -4.42 6.27
CA THR A 93 -19.86 -4.53 6.74
C THR A 93 -20.88 -4.05 5.71
N ILE A 94 -20.58 -2.96 4.97
CA ILE A 94 -21.45 -2.40 3.93
C ILE A 94 -21.59 -3.38 2.76
N PHE A 95 -20.47 -3.92 2.28
CA PHE A 95 -20.47 -4.85 1.15
C PHE A 95 -20.87 -6.29 1.53
N ARG A 96 -21.09 -6.56 2.82
CA ARG A 96 -21.42 -7.90 3.36
C ARG A 96 -20.51 -9.00 2.77
N GLN A 97 -19.22 -8.69 2.64
CA GLN A 97 -18.27 -9.56 1.96
C GLN A 97 -17.90 -10.76 2.82
N ASP A 98 -17.88 -11.95 2.22
CA ASP A 98 -17.39 -13.15 2.89
C ASP A 98 -15.88 -13.04 3.17
N PHE A 99 -15.47 -13.42 4.38
CA PHE A 99 -14.08 -13.47 4.80
C PHE A 99 -13.32 -14.57 4.04
N SER A 100 -12.80 -14.20 2.87
CA SER A 100 -11.92 -15.05 2.09
C SER A 100 -10.45 -14.67 2.30
N VAL A 101 -9.58 -15.63 2.03
CA VAL A 101 -8.13 -15.49 2.15
C VAL A 101 -7.60 -14.47 1.15
N SER A 102 -8.13 -14.49 -0.08
CA SER A 102 -7.85 -13.51 -1.11
C SER A 102 -8.27 -12.11 -0.68
N PHE A 103 -9.44 -11.97 -0.06
CA PHE A 103 -9.90 -10.68 0.45
C PHE A 103 -8.98 -10.13 1.55
N LEU A 104 -8.61 -10.97 2.52
CA LEU A 104 -7.67 -10.57 3.57
C LEU A 104 -6.29 -10.17 3.00
N ALA A 105 -5.81 -10.88 1.98
CA ALA A 105 -4.58 -10.53 1.29
C ALA A 105 -4.67 -9.19 0.56
N MET A 106 -5.81 -8.89 -0.09
CA MET A 106 -6.06 -7.60 -0.73
C MET A 106 -6.11 -6.45 0.27
N VAL A 107 -6.78 -6.64 1.42
CA VAL A 107 -6.81 -5.66 2.52
C VAL A 107 -5.40 -5.39 3.05
N ALA A 108 -4.64 -6.45 3.33
CA ALA A 108 -3.29 -6.32 3.85
C ALA A 108 -2.35 -5.63 2.85
N ALA A 109 -2.47 -5.94 1.55
CA ALA A 109 -1.75 -5.25 0.50
C ALA A 109 -2.13 -3.76 0.39
N LEU A 110 -3.43 -3.43 0.44
CA LEU A 110 -3.89 -2.04 0.43
C LEU A 110 -3.33 -1.25 1.61
N LEU A 111 -3.42 -1.79 2.83
CA LEU A 111 -2.87 -1.15 4.04
C LEU A 111 -1.35 -0.94 3.92
N LEU A 112 -0.63 -1.91 3.37
CA LEU A 112 0.81 -1.80 3.13
C LEU A 112 1.12 -0.66 2.15
N VAL A 113 0.41 -0.59 1.02
CA VAL A 113 0.60 0.44 0.00
C VAL A 113 0.22 1.83 0.54
N LYS A 114 -0.91 1.96 1.25
CA LYS A 114 -1.32 3.19 1.94
C LYS A 114 -0.28 3.65 2.96
N ALA A 115 0.26 2.73 3.76
CA ALA A 115 1.33 3.04 4.71
C ALA A 115 2.58 3.60 4.02
N LEU A 116 2.97 3.05 2.86
CA LEU A 116 4.10 3.58 2.08
C LEU A 116 3.83 4.99 1.52
N HIS A 117 2.58 5.27 1.12
CA HIS A 117 2.17 6.59 0.66
C HIS A 117 2.24 7.65 1.76
N TRP A 118 1.75 7.36 2.97
CA TRP A 118 1.84 8.30 4.09
C TRP A 118 3.30 8.62 4.45
N LEU A 119 4.17 7.62 4.34
CA LEU A 119 5.61 7.83 4.50
C LEU A 119 6.21 8.69 3.39
N ALA A 120 5.81 8.47 2.13
CA ALA A 120 6.25 9.31 1.01
C ALA A 120 5.83 10.77 1.21
N GLN A 121 4.57 11.02 1.57
CA GLN A 121 4.04 12.35 1.84
C GLN A 121 4.81 13.06 2.96
N LYS A 122 5.03 12.38 4.10
CA LYS A 122 5.80 12.97 5.22
C LYS A 122 7.27 13.20 4.89
N ARG A 123 7.85 12.38 4.00
CA ARG A 123 9.22 12.60 3.53
C ARG A 123 9.32 13.80 2.61
N VAL A 124 8.35 14.00 1.72
CA VAL A 124 8.27 15.18 0.85
C VAL A 124 8.14 16.45 1.69
N GLU A 125 7.19 16.50 2.63
CA GLU A 125 6.98 17.64 3.53
C GLU A 125 8.24 17.99 4.35
N TYR A 126 8.99 16.97 4.78
CA TYR A 126 10.26 17.20 5.44
C TYR A 126 11.34 17.78 4.53
N ILE A 127 11.45 17.27 3.30
CA ILE A 127 12.45 17.78 2.34
C ILE A 127 12.15 19.25 2.02
N GLU A 128 10.88 19.61 1.89
CA GLU A 128 10.45 20.98 1.65
C GLU A 128 10.83 21.95 2.78
N THR A 129 10.76 21.48 4.04
CA THR A 129 11.05 22.29 5.23
C THR A 129 12.52 22.31 5.63
N THR A 130 13.36 21.44 5.05
CA THR A 130 14.77 21.32 5.43
C THR A 130 15.68 22.11 4.49
N PRO A 131 16.52 23.04 4.99
CA PRO A 131 17.23 24.01 4.17
C PRO A 131 18.40 23.45 3.34
N SER A 132 18.83 22.20 3.57
CA SER A 132 19.84 21.54 2.72
C SER A 132 19.68 20.03 2.73
N VAL A 133 19.30 19.46 1.59
CA VAL A 133 19.11 18.02 1.38
C VAL A 133 20.06 17.57 0.27
N PRO A 134 20.79 16.44 0.43
CA PRO A 134 21.70 15.97 -0.60
C PRO A 134 20.94 15.49 -1.85
N MET A 135 21.53 15.67 -3.04
CA MET A 135 20.95 15.26 -4.32
C MET A 135 20.54 13.77 -4.38
N LEU A 136 21.27 12.90 -3.67
CA LEU A 136 20.91 11.48 -3.55
C LEU A 136 19.53 11.26 -2.91
N SER A 137 19.14 12.11 -1.95
CA SER A 137 17.82 12.03 -1.32
C SER A 137 16.71 12.49 -2.27
N HIS A 138 16.98 13.47 -3.13
CA HIS A 138 16.03 13.88 -4.18
C HIS A 138 15.79 12.75 -5.19
N ILE A 139 16.85 12.09 -5.66
CA ILE A 139 16.73 10.94 -6.57
C ILE A 139 15.97 9.80 -5.90
N ARG A 140 16.26 9.50 -4.63
CA ARG A 140 15.56 8.46 -3.87
C ARG A 140 14.07 8.73 -3.75
N ILE A 141 13.65 9.94 -3.35
CA ILE A 141 12.22 10.23 -3.17
C ILE A 141 11.47 10.25 -4.52
N VAL A 142 12.07 10.78 -5.58
CA VAL A 142 11.49 10.74 -6.92
C VAL A 142 11.31 9.31 -7.41
N SER A 143 12.35 8.47 -7.26
CA SER A 143 12.27 7.06 -7.61
C SER A 143 11.23 6.30 -6.77
N PHE A 144 11.06 6.68 -5.51
CA PHE A 144 10.07 6.08 -4.61
C PHE A 144 8.64 6.45 -5.02
N MET A 145 8.38 7.73 -5.32
CA MET A 145 7.07 8.17 -5.81
C MET A 145 6.71 7.52 -7.15
N LEU A 146 7.67 7.39 -8.07
CA LEU A 146 7.45 6.70 -9.34
C LEU A 146 7.16 5.21 -9.13
N PHE A 147 7.91 4.56 -8.23
CA PHE A 147 7.65 3.16 -7.86
C PHE A 147 6.24 2.97 -7.28
N LEU A 148 5.80 3.86 -6.39
CA LEU A 148 4.45 3.83 -5.83
C LEU A 148 3.38 4.00 -6.90
N LEU A 149 3.55 4.97 -7.81
CA LEU A 149 2.60 5.18 -8.91
C LEU A 149 2.47 3.94 -9.81
N VAL A 150 3.59 3.27 -10.13
CA VAL A 150 3.57 2.01 -10.90
C VAL A 150 2.82 0.91 -10.13
N VAL A 151 3.08 0.78 -8.83
CA VAL A 151 2.40 -0.19 -7.96
C VAL A 151 0.89 0.07 -7.94
N ASP A 152 0.46 1.33 -7.79
CA ASP A 152 -0.96 1.71 -7.80
C ASP A 152 -1.61 1.38 -9.14
N CYS A 153 -0.96 1.71 -10.26
CA CYS A 153 -1.48 1.39 -11.60
C CYS A 153 -1.61 -0.13 -11.82
N LEU A 154 -0.66 -0.94 -11.32
CA LEU A 154 -0.71 -2.40 -11.42
C LEU A 154 -1.88 -2.96 -10.59
N PHE A 155 -2.04 -2.51 -9.34
CA PHE A 155 -3.15 -2.96 -8.49
C PHE A 155 -4.51 -2.52 -9.02
N LEU A 156 -4.61 -1.29 -9.53
CA LEU A 156 -5.80 -0.76 -10.18
C LEU A 156 -6.16 -1.52 -11.47
N ALA A 157 -5.17 -1.84 -12.32
CA ALA A 157 -5.41 -2.65 -13.51
C ALA A 157 -5.89 -4.06 -13.16
N ASN A 158 -5.32 -4.66 -12.12
CA ASN A 158 -5.74 -5.98 -11.64
C ASN A 158 -7.16 -5.95 -11.05
N SER A 159 -7.49 -4.95 -10.24
CA SER A 159 -8.82 -4.82 -9.64
C SER A 159 -9.89 -4.52 -10.69
N LEU A 160 -9.62 -3.62 -11.64
CA LEU A 160 -10.50 -3.34 -12.77
C LEU A 160 -10.67 -4.55 -13.70
N GLY A 161 -9.58 -5.28 -14.01
CA GLY A 161 -9.66 -6.51 -14.79
C GLY A 161 -10.57 -7.55 -14.14
N SER A 162 -10.45 -7.71 -12.82
CA SER A 162 -11.31 -8.60 -12.05
C SER A 162 -12.78 -8.16 -12.05
N LEU A 163 -13.04 -6.84 -12.02
CA LEU A 163 -14.38 -6.26 -12.08
C LEU A 163 -15.04 -6.51 -13.44
N ILE A 164 -14.32 -6.29 -14.54
CA ILE A 164 -14.82 -6.49 -15.90
C ILE A 164 -15.16 -7.96 -16.15
N GLN A 165 -14.32 -8.88 -15.66
CA GLN A 165 -14.51 -10.31 -15.89
C GLN A 165 -15.66 -10.89 -15.06
N LYS A 166 -15.78 -10.51 -13.79
CA LYS A 166 -16.77 -11.09 -12.88
C LYS A 166 -18.11 -10.38 -12.94
N ARG A 167 -18.17 -9.11 -13.36
CA ARG A 167 -19.37 -8.24 -13.42
C ARG A 167 -20.19 -8.16 -12.12
N GLU A 168 -19.71 -8.72 -11.03
CA GLU A 168 -20.31 -8.59 -9.71
C GLU A 168 -19.79 -7.30 -9.06
N ALA A 169 -20.71 -6.36 -8.86
CA ALA A 169 -20.48 -5.16 -8.06
C ALA A 169 -20.21 -5.58 -6.62
N SER A 170 -18.94 -5.74 -6.31
CA SER A 170 -18.46 -6.25 -5.03
C SER A 170 -17.27 -5.40 -4.57
N VAL A 171 -16.62 -5.82 -3.50
CA VAL A 171 -15.44 -5.21 -2.88
C VAL A 171 -14.32 -4.84 -3.86
N ALA A 172 -14.24 -5.47 -5.04
CA ALA A 172 -13.31 -5.07 -6.09
C ALA A 172 -13.48 -3.60 -6.54
N ILE A 173 -14.71 -3.06 -6.51
CA ILE A 173 -15.00 -1.64 -6.78
C ILE A 173 -14.34 -0.77 -5.72
N PHE A 174 -14.55 -1.09 -4.44
CA PHE A 174 -13.94 -0.37 -3.31
C PHE A 174 -12.42 -0.29 -3.46
N PHE A 175 -11.75 -1.42 -3.69
CA PHE A 175 -10.31 -1.42 -3.92
C PHE A 175 -9.89 -0.60 -5.15
N SER A 176 -10.66 -0.64 -6.24
CA SER A 176 -10.33 0.13 -7.46
C SER A 176 -10.38 1.63 -7.21
N PHE A 177 -11.39 2.12 -6.48
CA PHE A 177 -11.47 3.53 -6.09
C PHE A 177 -10.36 3.93 -5.13
N GLU A 178 -10.05 3.07 -4.16
CA GLU A 178 -8.96 3.30 -3.21
C GLU A 178 -7.61 3.44 -3.93
N TYR A 179 -7.25 2.51 -4.83
CA TYR A 179 -6.02 2.61 -5.62
C TYR A 179 -6.02 3.82 -6.57
N MET A 180 -7.19 4.23 -7.07
CA MET A 180 -7.30 5.43 -7.90
C MET A 180 -7.05 6.71 -7.10
N ILE A 181 -7.59 6.81 -5.89
CA ILE A 181 -7.35 7.90 -4.94
C ILE A 181 -5.87 7.98 -4.58
N LEU A 182 -5.24 6.84 -4.30
CA LEU A 182 -3.80 6.77 -4.02
C LEU A 182 -2.98 7.28 -5.21
N ALA A 183 -3.29 6.81 -6.42
CA ALA A 183 -2.60 7.25 -7.64
C ALA A 183 -2.73 8.76 -7.87
N THR A 184 -3.93 9.33 -7.71
CA THR A 184 -4.16 10.77 -7.87
C THR A 184 -3.43 11.59 -6.79
N SER A 185 -3.38 11.09 -5.55
CA SER A 185 -2.62 11.70 -4.46
C SER A 185 -1.11 11.68 -4.74
N THR A 186 -0.59 10.59 -5.31
CA THR A 186 0.81 10.46 -5.71
C THR A 186 1.17 11.42 -6.84
N VAL A 187 0.30 11.58 -7.83
CA VAL A 187 0.50 12.58 -8.91
C VAL A 187 0.50 14.00 -8.34
N SER A 188 -0.45 14.32 -7.45
CA SER A 188 -0.54 15.62 -6.78
C SER A 188 0.74 15.94 -6.01
N THR A 189 1.21 15.00 -5.17
CA THR A 189 2.46 15.16 -4.40
C THR A 189 3.71 15.23 -5.28
N PHE A 190 3.75 14.47 -6.37
CA PHE A 190 4.83 14.54 -7.36
C PHE A 190 4.90 15.92 -8.01
N VAL A 191 3.77 16.49 -8.44
CA VAL A 191 3.76 17.83 -9.05
C VAL A 191 4.12 18.91 -8.03
N LYS A 192 3.65 18.83 -6.77
CA LYS A 192 4.12 19.71 -5.69
C LYS A 192 5.63 19.64 -5.51
N TYR A 193 6.19 18.44 -5.55
CA TYR A 193 7.62 18.25 -5.45
C TYR A 193 8.40 18.86 -6.62
N VAL A 194 7.86 18.78 -7.84
CA VAL A 194 8.42 19.47 -9.02
C VAL A 194 8.41 20.98 -8.83
N PHE A 195 7.35 21.55 -8.26
CA PHE A 195 7.30 22.98 -7.93
C PHE A 195 8.36 23.37 -6.91
N TYR A 196 8.54 22.55 -5.87
CA TYR A 196 9.61 22.76 -4.88
C TYR A 196 11.01 22.73 -5.50
N VAL A 197 11.32 21.74 -6.34
CA VAL A 197 12.64 21.65 -7.00
C VAL A 197 12.86 22.83 -7.96
N SER A 198 11.82 23.25 -8.68
CA SER A 198 11.90 24.38 -9.61
C SER A 198 12.14 25.70 -8.86
N ASP A 199 11.49 25.90 -7.72
CA ASP A 199 11.70 27.04 -6.84
C ASP A 199 13.11 27.07 -6.23
N MET A 200 13.62 25.90 -5.84
CA MET A 200 15.01 25.75 -5.36
C MET A 200 16.03 26.14 -6.44
N LEU A 201 15.77 25.77 -7.71
CA LEU A 201 16.61 26.16 -8.85
C LEU A 201 16.50 27.64 -9.20
N ALA A 202 15.34 28.27 -8.95
CA ALA A 202 15.10 29.69 -9.14
C ALA A 202 15.56 30.56 -7.94
N GLU A 203 16.35 29.99 -7.02
CA GLU A 203 16.84 30.66 -5.80
C GLU A 203 15.72 31.30 -4.95
N GLY A 204 14.51 30.72 -4.99
CA GLY A 204 13.35 31.23 -4.25
C GLY A 204 12.68 32.47 -4.85
N GLN A 205 12.99 32.83 -6.09
CA GLN A 205 12.40 33.99 -6.77
C GLN A 205 11.01 33.71 -7.39
N TRP A 206 10.38 32.56 -7.08
CA TRP A 206 9.10 32.22 -7.67
C TRP A 206 7.91 32.80 -6.88
N GLU A 207 7.57 34.06 -7.16
CA GLU A 207 6.50 34.79 -6.45
C GLU A 207 5.12 34.11 -6.54
N ASN A 208 4.80 33.48 -7.67
CA ASN A 208 3.49 32.85 -7.91
C ASN A 208 3.37 31.38 -7.42
N LYS A 209 4.39 30.83 -6.77
CA LYS A 209 4.40 29.42 -6.32
C LYS A 209 3.18 29.08 -5.45
N ALA A 210 2.87 29.92 -4.47
CA ALA A 210 1.77 29.69 -3.54
C ALA A 210 0.42 29.56 -4.27
N VAL A 211 0.21 30.37 -5.31
CA VAL A 211 -1.01 30.36 -6.14
C VAL A 211 -1.11 29.04 -6.93
N TYR A 212 -0.02 28.59 -7.55
CA TYR A 212 -0.02 27.31 -8.28
C TYR A 212 -0.21 26.10 -7.37
N THR A 213 0.45 26.08 -6.20
CA THR A 213 0.25 25.02 -5.21
C THR A 213 -1.19 24.98 -4.72
N PHE A 214 -1.81 26.14 -4.47
CA PHE A 214 -3.22 26.22 -4.10
C PHE A 214 -4.15 25.67 -5.19
N TYR A 215 -3.93 26.01 -6.46
CA TYR A 215 -4.73 25.46 -7.57
C TYR A 215 -4.58 23.94 -7.67
N LEU A 216 -3.37 23.42 -7.50
CA LEU A 216 -3.11 21.98 -7.51
C LEU A 216 -3.85 21.28 -6.38
N GLU A 217 -3.80 21.83 -5.16
CA GLU A 217 -4.55 21.31 -4.01
C GLU A 217 -6.06 21.32 -4.27
N LEU A 218 -6.59 22.42 -4.78
CA LEU A 218 -8.01 22.55 -5.10
C LEU A 218 -8.46 21.53 -6.15
N ILE A 219 -7.69 21.36 -7.23
CA ILE A 219 -7.99 20.37 -8.28
C ILE A 219 -7.91 18.95 -7.72
N SER A 220 -6.87 18.66 -6.94
CA SER A 220 -6.70 17.38 -6.27
C SER A 220 -7.92 17.07 -5.40
N ASP A 221 -8.31 17.98 -4.52
CA ASP A 221 -9.44 17.79 -3.62
C ASP A 221 -10.78 17.64 -4.37
N LEU A 222 -10.97 18.38 -5.46
CA LEU A 222 -12.14 18.24 -6.33
C LEU A 222 -12.18 16.86 -7.01
N VAL A 223 -11.04 16.36 -7.47
CA VAL A 223 -10.93 15.01 -8.04
C VAL A 223 -11.29 13.97 -6.98
N HIS A 224 -10.72 14.05 -5.77
CA HIS A 224 -11.06 13.12 -4.70
C HIS A 224 -12.55 13.14 -4.36
N LEU A 225 -13.15 14.34 -4.22
CA LEU A 225 -14.58 14.48 -3.98
C LEU A 225 -15.41 13.84 -5.11
N SER A 226 -15.02 14.06 -6.37
CA SER A 226 -15.72 13.46 -7.50
C SER A 226 -15.62 11.93 -7.50
N LEU A 227 -14.47 11.37 -7.12
CA LEU A 227 -14.26 9.93 -7.01
C LEU A 227 -15.12 9.33 -5.90
N TYR A 228 -15.20 9.97 -4.73
CA TYR A 228 -16.08 9.52 -3.66
C TYR A 228 -17.56 9.58 -4.05
N MET A 229 -17.99 10.65 -4.75
CA MET A 229 -19.36 10.75 -5.25
C MET A 229 -19.68 9.63 -6.26
N LEU A 230 -18.76 9.36 -7.19
CA LEU A 230 -18.88 8.25 -8.15
C LEU A 230 -18.93 6.89 -7.44
N PHE A 231 -18.11 6.69 -6.41
CA PHE A 231 -18.13 5.48 -5.59
C PHE A 231 -19.49 5.26 -4.94
N PHE A 232 -20.08 6.27 -4.29
CA PHE A 232 -21.41 6.15 -3.71
C PHE A 232 -22.49 5.89 -4.76
N ILE A 233 -22.46 6.59 -5.90
CA ILE A 233 -23.39 6.34 -7.00
C ILE A 233 -23.27 4.88 -7.48
N ALA A 234 -22.05 4.36 -7.63
CA ALA A 234 -21.81 2.99 -8.07
C ALA A 234 -22.24 1.92 -7.06
N ILE A 235 -22.34 2.25 -5.77
CA ILE A 235 -22.85 1.33 -4.73
C ILE A 235 -24.38 1.34 -4.68
N PHE A 236 -25.01 2.51 -4.85
CA PHE A 236 -26.45 2.68 -4.70
C PHE A 236 -27.25 2.42 -5.98
N LEU A 237 -26.61 2.41 -7.15
CA LEU A 237 -27.21 2.05 -8.44
C LEU A 237 -27.10 0.53 -8.68
#